data_AF-A0A8T2DH81-F1
#
_entry.id   AF-A0A8T2DH81-F1
#
_cell.length_a   1.000
_cell.length_b   1.000
_cell.length_c   1.000
_cell.angle_alpha   90.00
_cell.angle_beta   90.00
_cell.angle_gamma   90.00
#
_symmetry.space_group_name_H-M   'P 1'
#
loop_
_entity.id
_entity.type
_entity.pdbx_description
1 polymer ?
#
loop_
_entity_poly.entity_id
_entity_poly.type
_entity_poly.pdbx_seq_one_letter_code
_entity_poly.pdbx_strand_id
1 'polypeptide(L)'
;MSLFHKTLLSSLLENQNRATACSSSQSHFLLKPIKFVSIEIFITNYLYFLDFDFVSFSSSLVLKMKLNNQKDPAEKLMWERTLSGSGSPTRPVSKLMVTLLLLVSATYVVYTLKLISNSRACQVEPFSAVVRRLNDIVNSSQPLILFHTNQTAVIKSYASPPPSPPPPPPPPQTGFQHVVFGIAASARLWKQRKEYIKIWYKPNQMRGYVWLEKPVTEEDEEDETSLPPVKISGDTSKFPYKNKQGHRSAIRISRIVTETLKLGLKDVRWFVMGDDDTVFVAENLIRVLRKYDHNQMYYIGSLSESHLQNIYFSYGMAYGGGGFAISYPLAVALSKMQDRCIKRYPALYGSDDRMQACMAELGVPLTKELGFHQYDVYGNLFGLLAAHPVAPLVTLHHLDVVEPIFPNMTRVDALKHLQVPAKLDSAGLMQQSICYDKRRKWTVSVSWGFAVQIFRGIFSAREIEMPSRTFLNWYRRADYTAYAFNTRPVSRHPCQKPFVFYMTSTRVHPVTNMTVSRYEIHRVAHPECRWKMANPSDIKTVIVYKKPDPHLWDRSPRRNCCRVKSKKNNTLEISVAVCKEGEVVEVV
;
A
#
# COMPACT_ATOMS: atom_id res chain seq x y z
N MET A 1 -61.12 -26.87 18.40
CA MET A 1 -60.11 -26.33 17.47
C MET A 1 -58.99 -27.34 17.22
N SER A 2 -59.29 -28.46 16.58
CA SER A 2 -58.33 -29.55 16.30
C SER A 2 -58.08 -29.77 14.80
N LEU A 3 -58.39 -28.78 13.94
CA LEU A 3 -58.25 -28.92 12.49
C LEU A 3 -57.74 -27.67 11.75
N PHE A 4 -57.07 -26.74 12.45
CA PHE A 4 -56.56 -25.49 11.84
C PHE A 4 -55.04 -25.27 12.00
N HIS A 5 -54.29 -26.30 12.41
CA HIS A 5 -52.83 -26.22 12.56
C HIS A 5 -52.03 -27.22 11.72
N LYS A 6 -52.70 -27.93 10.78
CA LYS A 6 -52.04 -28.90 9.89
C LYS A 6 -51.89 -28.45 8.42
N THR A 7 -52.32 -27.25 8.06
CA THR A 7 -52.31 -26.80 6.64
C THR A 7 -51.40 -25.59 6.36
N LEU A 8 -50.71 -25.02 7.36
CA LEU A 8 -49.78 -23.90 7.16
C LEU A 8 -48.29 -24.30 7.24
N LEU A 9 -47.96 -25.51 7.70
CA LEU A 9 -46.58 -26.02 7.71
C LEU A 9 -46.19 -26.82 6.45
N SER A 10 -47.14 -27.07 5.55
CA SER A 10 -46.91 -27.84 4.31
C SER A 10 -46.43 -27.00 3.12
N SER A 11 -46.54 -25.65 3.14
CA SER A 11 -46.19 -24.80 1.99
C SER A 11 -44.86 -24.04 2.13
N LEU A 12 -44.19 -24.12 3.29
CA LEU A 12 -42.92 -23.42 3.53
C LEU A 12 -41.68 -24.33 3.49
N LEU A 13 -41.86 -25.66 3.44
CA LEU A 13 -40.77 -26.64 3.38
C LEU A 13 -40.46 -27.16 1.97
N GLU A 14 -41.22 -26.77 0.95
CA GLU A 14 -41.06 -27.27 -0.43
C GLU A 14 -40.32 -26.28 -1.37
N ASN A 15 -40.05 -25.04 -0.94
CA ASN A 15 -39.44 -24.00 -1.79
C ASN A 15 -38.03 -23.54 -1.39
N GLN A 16 -37.41 -24.14 -0.36
CA GLN A 16 -36.04 -23.76 0.07
C GLN A 16 -34.95 -24.79 -0.27
N ASN A 17 -35.33 -25.96 -0.80
CA ASN A 17 -34.38 -27.04 -1.15
C ASN A 17 -34.05 -27.15 -2.66
N ARG A 18 -34.45 -26.18 -3.49
CA ARG A 18 -34.20 -26.21 -4.95
C ARG A 18 -33.19 -25.19 -5.49
N ALA A 19 -32.67 -24.26 -4.68
CA ALA A 19 -31.95 -23.09 -5.19
C ALA A 19 -30.49 -22.87 -4.69
N THR A 20 -29.94 -23.69 -3.80
CA THR A 20 -28.64 -23.39 -3.14
C THR A 20 -27.48 -24.34 -3.46
N ALA A 21 -27.61 -25.25 -4.43
CA ALA A 21 -26.55 -26.24 -4.73
C ALA A 21 -25.85 -26.10 -6.09
N CYS A 22 -26.13 -25.08 -6.90
CA CYS A 22 -25.53 -24.94 -8.26
C CYS A 22 -25.20 -23.48 -8.65
N SER A 23 -24.51 -22.74 -7.78
CA SER A 23 -24.04 -21.39 -8.09
C SER A 23 -22.66 -21.13 -7.47
N SER A 24 -21.59 -21.44 -8.22
CA SER A 24 -20.36 -20.64 -8.22
C SER A 24 -19.36 -21.13 -9.28
N SER A 25 -19.23 -20.31 -10.33
CA SER A 25 -18.04 -20.04 -11.16
C SER A 25 -17.26 -21.17 -11.81
N GLN A 26 -17.37 -21.16 -13.14
CA GLN A 26 -16.38 -21.52 -14.13
C GLN A 26 -14.93 -21.17 -13.72
N SER A 27 -14.05 -22.17 -13.76
CA SER A 27 -12.66 -22.01 -14.20
C SER A 27 -12.19 -23.35 -14.77
N HIS A 28 -11.85 -23.34 -16.06
CA HIS A 28 -11.31 -24.50 -16.78
C HIS A 28 -9.90 -24.81 -16.27
N PHE A 29 -9.67 -26.04 -15.80
CA PHE A 29 -8.44 -26.81 -16.09
C PHE A 29 -8.78 -28.32 -16.07
N LEU A 30 -8.24 -29.01 -17.07
CA LEU A 30 -8.40 -30.44 -17.37
C LEU A 30 -8.07 -31.34 -16.16
N LEU A 31 -8.84 -32.43 -15.95
CA LEU A 31 -8.34 -33.76 -15.56
C LEU A 31 -9.48 -34.80 -15.57
N LYS A 32 -9.29 -35.88 -16.34
CA LYS A 32 -10.06 -37.14 -16.31
C LYS A 32 -9.54 -38.04 -15.15
N PRO A 33 -10.21 -39.15 -14.79
CA PRO A 33 -10.64 -39.43 -13.42
C PRO A 33 -9.59 -40.11 -12.55
N ILE A 34 -9.44 -39.63 -11.31
CA ILE A 34 -8.68 -40.28 -10.26
C ILE A 34 -9.68 -40.80 -9.21
N LYS A 35 -10.09 -42.06 -9.33
CA LYS A 35 -10.96 -42.71 -8.33
C LYS A 35 -10.22 -43.62 -7.34
N PHE A 36 -8.88 -43.67 -7.37
CA PHE A 36 -8.10 -44.57 -6.51
C PHE A 36 -7.05 -43.90 -5.60
N VAL A 37 -6.80 -42.58 -5.71
CA VAL A 37 -5.76 -41.89 -4.91
C VAL A 37 -6.29 -41.31 -3.57
N SER A 38 -7.61 -41.16 -3.41
CA SER A 38 -8.16 -40.50 -2.21
C SER A 38 -8.14 -41.35 -0.94
N ILE A 39 -7.98 -42.67 -1.02
CA ILE A 39 -7.98 -43.54 0.16
C ILE A 39 -6.59 -43.61 0.80
N GLU A 40 -5.51 -43.64 0.02
CA GLU A 40 -4.14 -43.60 0.56
C GLU A 40 -3.82 -42.26 1.21
N ILE A 41 -4.23 -41.13 0.61
CA ILE A 41 -4.02 -39.78 1.18
C ILE A 41 -4.73 -39.62 2.54
N PHE A 42 -5.84 -40.32 2.75
CA PHE A 42 -6.60 -40.24 4.00
C PHE A 42 -5.91 -40.97 5.16
N ILE A 43 -5.31 -42.14 4.89
CA ILE A 43 -4.57 -42.91 5.90
C ILE A 43 -3.24 -42.22 6.25
N THR A 44 -2.54 -41.65 5.27
CA THR A 44 -1.28 -40.94 5.52
C THR A 44 -1.49 -39.64 6.31
N ASN A 45 -2.56 -38.88 6.04
CA ASN A 45 -2.86 -37.66 6.81
C ASN A 45 -3.32 -37.96 8.24
N TYR A 46 -4.03 -39.06 8.47
CA TYR A 46 -4.49 -39.43 9.82
C TYR A 46 -3.33 -39.87 10.73
N LEU A 47 -2.35 -40.58 10.17
CA LEU A 47 -1.12 -40.96 10.90
C LEU A 47 -0.20 -39.75 11.15
N TYR A 48 -0.08 -38.82 10.19
CA TYR A 48 0.68 -37.57 10.37
C TYR A 48 0.11 -36.65 11.45
N PHE A 49 -1.22 -36.63 11.62
CA PHE A 49 -1.87 -35.78 12.62
C PHE A 49 -1.62 -36.28 14.05
N LEU A 50 -1.54 -37.60 14.25
CA LEU A 50 -1.26 -38.21 15.55
C LEU A 50 0.20 -38.05 15.98
N ASP A 51 1.15 -38.08 15.03
CA ASP A 51 2.58 -37.84 15.33
C ASP A 51 2.88 -36.36 15.67
N PHE A 52 2.15 -35.42 15.06
CA PHE A 52 2.33 -33.99 15.32
C PHE A 52 1.89 -33.57 16.74
N ASP A 53 0.82 -34.18 17.25
CA ASP A 53 0.32 -33.90 18.60
C ASP A 53 1.28 -34.43 19.69
N PHE A 54 1.98 -35.53 19.46
CA PHE A 54 2.94 -36.08 20.42
C PHE A 54 4.24 -35.25 20.51
N VAL A 55 4.72 -34.72 19.36
CA VAL A 55 5.93 -33.87 19.30
C VAL A 55 5.66 -32.44 19.79
N SER A 56 4.47 -31.92 19.56
CA SER A 56 4.05 -30.60 20.06
C SER A 56 3.88 -30.57 21.58
N PHE A 57 3.37 -31.66 22.18
CA PHE A 57 3.18 -31.76 23.63
C PHE A 57 4.52 -31.89 24.39
N SER A 58 5.49 -32.61 23.83
CA SER A 58 6.84 -32.76 24.43
C SER A 58 7.66 -31.46 24.37
N SER A 59 7.57 -30.73 23.25
CA SER A 59 8.27 -29.45 23.06
C SER A 59 7.76 -28.34 23.99
N SER A 60 6.47 -28.37 24.33
CA SER A 60 5.86 -27.39 25.23
C SER A 60 6.18 -27.63 26.72
N LEU A 61 6.62 -28.83 27.10
CA LEU A 61 7.03 -29.15 28.47
C LEU A 61 8.50 -28.78 28.74
N VAL A 62 9.37 -28.90 27.73
CA VAL A 62 10.81 -28.56 27.84
C VAL A 62 11.06 -27.05 27.83
N LEU A 63 10.18 -26.24 27.21
CA LEU A 63 10.30 -24.78 27.22
C LEU A 63 9.80 -24.10 28.50
N LYS A 64 9.12 -24.82 29.39
CA LYS A 64 8.48 -24.27 30.60
C LYS A 64 9.42 -24.14 31.80
N MET A 65 10.71 -24.45 31.65
CA MET A 65 11.69 -24.48 32.75
C MET A 65 12.94 -23.58 32.58
N LYS A 66 12.99 -22.67 31.60
CA LYS A 66 14.10 -21.70 31.52
C LYS A 66 13.68 -20.29 31.13
N LEU A 67 14.07 -19.35 32.00
CA LEU A 67 14.08 -17.89 31.90
C LEU A 67 12.78 -17.11 32.21
N ASN A 68 12.56 -16.96 33.51
CA ASN A 68 12.06 -15.71 34.12
C ASN A 68 13.24 -14.70 34.19
N ASN A 69 13.14 -13.55 33.53
CA ASN A 69 13.35 -12.20 34.12
C ASN A 69 13.45 -11.08 33.07
N GLN A 70 12.90 -9.92 33.47
CA GLN A 70 12.70 -8.64 32.74
C GLN A 70 11.47 -8.58 31.82
N LYS A 71 10.37 -8.05 32.37
CA LYS A 71 9.16 -7.64 31.64
C LYS A 71 8.94 -6.14 31.79
N ASP A 72 8.59 -5.52 30.68
CA ASP A 72 8.12 -4.14 30.53
C ASP A 72 6.65 -4.03 30.99
N PRO A 73 6.21 -2.98 31.72
CA PRO A 73 4.86 -2.93 32.33
C PRO A 73 3.70 -2.89 31.33
N ALA A 74 3.95 -2.51 30.07
CA ALA A 74 2.91 -2.36 29.05
C ALA A 74 2.37 -3.69 28.51
N GLU A 75 3.11 -4.79 28.62
CA GLU A 75 2.69 -6.10 28.10
C GLU A 75 1.91 -6.95 29.11
N LYS A 76 2.09 -6.71 30.41
CA LYS A 76 1.47 -7.54 31.46
C LYS A 76 -0.04 -7.33 31.53
N LEU A 77 -0.52 -6.12 31.25
CA LEU A 77 -1.94 -5.76 31.40
C LEU A 77 -2.80 -6.10 30.17
N MET A 78 -2.20 -6.33 29.00
CA MET A 78 -2.93 -6.75 27.80
C MET A 78 -3.31 -8.23 27.84
N TRP A 79 -2.50 -9.07 28.50
CA TRP A 79 -2.81 -10.50 28.66
C TRP A 79 -3.79 -10.80 29.80
N GLU A 80 -3.87 -9.96 30.84
CA GLU A 80 -4.78 -10.15 31.99
C GLU A 80 -6.26 -9.97 31.66
N ARG A 81 -6.63 -9.44 30.48
CA ARG A 81 -8.04 -9.30 30.06
C ARG A 81 -8.64 -10.50 29.35
N THR A 82 -7.88 -11.58 29.14
CA THR A 82 -8.36 -12.75 28.39
C THR A 82 -8.42 -14.04 29.22
N LEU A 83 -7.95 -14.05 30.48
CA LEU A 83 -8.01 -15.22 31.35
C LEU A 83 -8.26 -14.82 32.81
N SER A 84 -9.51 -14.59 33.17
CA SER A 84 -9.96 -14.69 34.57
C SER A 84 -10.37 -16.14 34.84
N GLY A 85 -9.47 -16.92 35.44
CA GLY A 85 -9.73 -18.30 35.86
C GLY A 85 -8.54 -18.86 36.62
N SER A 86 -8.74 -19.12 37.90
CA SER A 86 -7.77 -19.53 38.92
C SER A 86 -7.12 -20.90 38.72
N GLY A 87 -5.85 -21.03 39.12
CA GLY A 87 -5.36 -22.16 39.95
C GLY A 87 -4.94 -23.48 39.26
N SER A 88 -3.70 -23.90 39.54
CA SER A 88 -3.00 -25.17 39.24
C SER A 88 -3.67 -26.48 39.73
N PRO A 89 -3.04 -27.68 39.61
CA PRO A 89 -2.51 -28.41 38.45
C PRO A 89 -3.06 -29.87 38.35
N THR A 90 -2.89 -30.49 37.17
CA THR A 90 -2.88 -31.96 36.89
C THR A 90 -4.02 -32.84 37.45
N ARG A 91 -4.95 -33.27 36.57
CA ARG A 91 -5.83 -34.45 36.77
C ARG A 91 -5.97 -35.27 35.47
N PRO A 92 -6.12 -36.60 35.55
CA PRO A 92 -6.09 -37.49 34.40
C PRO A 92 -7.36 -37.34 33.54
N VAL A 93 -7.21 -37.53 32.23
CA VAL A 93 -8.30 -37.41 31.25
C VAL A 93 -9.44 -38.36 31.66
N SER A 94 -10.59 -37.76 31.97
CA SER A 94 -11.81 -38.47 32.37
C SER A 94 -12.31 -39.36 31.23
N LYS A 95 -12.70 -40.60 31.54
CA LYS A 95 -13.38 -41.54 30.63
C LYS A 95 -14.58 -40.90 29.89
N LEU A 96 -15.13 -39.82 30.45
CA LEU A 96 -16.19 -39.02 29.85
C LEU A 96 -15.75 -38.33 28.53
N MET A 97 -14.51 -37.82 28.45
CA MET A 97 -14.00 -37.14 27.24
C MET A 97 -13.78 -38.12 26.09
N VAL A 98 -13.28 -39.32 26.38
CA VAL A 98 -13.13 -40.38 25.37
C VAL A 98 -14.49 -40.83 24.85
N THR A 99 -15.47 -40.97 25.73
CA THR A 99 -16.85 -41.32 25.35
C THR A 99 -17.48 -40.23 24.47
N LEU A 100 -17.25 -38.96 24.80
CA LEU A 100 -17.74 -37.83 23.99
C LEU A 100 -17.13 -37.82 22.58
N LEU A 101 -15.82 -38.07 22.48
CA LEU A 101 -15.11 -38.14 21.19
C LEU A 101 -15.64 -39.29 20.31
N LEU A 102 -15.93 -40.46 20.90
CA LEU A 102 -16.52 -41.59 20.19
C LEU A 102 -17.95 -41.31 19.70
N LEU A 103 -18.76 -40.59 20.49
CA LEU A 103 -20.11 -40.17 20.07
C LEU A 103 -20.06 -39.16 18.92
N VAL A 104 -19.15 -38.19 18.97
CA VAL A 104 -18.97 -37.20 17.90
C VAL A 104 -18.44 -37.87 16.63
N SER A 105 -17.51 -38.80 16.72
CA SER A 105 -17.02 -39.52 15.54
C SER A 105 -18.10 -40.40 14.92
N ALA A 106 -18.89 -41.12 15.72
CA ALA A 106 -19.97 -41.97 15.23
C ALA A 106 -21.06 -41.16 14.52
N THR A 107 -21.44 -40.00 15.06
CA THR A 107 -22.42 -39.11 14.42
C THR A 107 -21.89 -38.54 13.11
N TYR A 108 -20.59 -38.24 13.02
CA TYR A 108 -19.96 -37.75 11.79
C TYR A 108 -19.91 -38.83 10.70
N VAL A 109 -19.65 -40.08 11.06
CA VAL A 109 -19.68 -41.24 10.14
C VAL A 109 -21.09 -41.47 9.60
N VAL A 110 -22.11 -41.44 10.47
CA VAL A 110 -23.51 -41.59 10.03
C VAL A 110 -23.92 -40.44 9.10
N TYR A 111 -23.51 -39.20 9.41
CA TYR A 111 -23.78 -38.04 8.57
C TYR A 111 -23.14 -38.17 7.18
N THR A 112 -21.87 -38.57 7.11
CA THR A 112 -21.16 -38.76 5.83
C THR A 112 -21.74 -39.90 5.00
N LEU A 113 -22.11 -41.03 5.63
CA LEU A 113 -22.80 -42.12 4.93
C LEU A 113 -24.16 -41.68 4.35
N LYS A 114 -24.91 -40.85 5.09
CA LYS A 114 -26.19 -40.29 4.62
C LYS A 114 -26.00 -39.30 3.46
N LEU A 115 -24.91 -38.53 3.48
CA LEU A 115 -24.55 -37.60 2.41
C LEU A 115 -24.20 -38.33 1.10
N ILE A 116 -23.44 -39.42 1.21
CA ILE A 116 -23.05 -40.27 0.06
C ILE A 116 -24.29 -40.97 -0.51
N SER A 117 -25.16 -41.52 0.34
CA SER A 117 -26.38 -42.23 -0.06
C SER A 117 -27.44 -41.35 -0.74
N ASN A 118 -27.43 -40.03 -0.51
CA ASN A 118 -28.43 -39.09 -1.05
C ASN A 118 -27.93 -38.25 -2.23
N SER A 119 -26.76 -38.56 -2.80
CA SER A 119 -26.28 -37.86 -3.99
C SER A 119 -27.01 -38.31 -5.26
N ARG A 120 -28.08 -37.59 -5.64
CA ARG A 120 -28.67 -37.68 -6.99
C ARG A 120 -27.81 -36.86 -7.96
N ALA A 121 -27.48 -37.45 -9.12
CA ALA A 121 -26.75 -36.79 -10.19
C ALA A 121 -27.56 -35.62 -10.77
N CYS A 122 -27.00 -34.42 -10.74
CA CYS A 122 -27.54 -33.28 -11.48
C CYS A 122 -27.28 -33.46 -12.98
N GLN A 123 -28.34 -33.51 -13.78
CA GLN A 123 -28.25 -33.41 -15.24
C GLN A 123 -27.88 -31.96 -15.60
N VAL A 124 -26.69 -31.77 -16.19
CA VAL A 124 -26.24 -30.47 -16.72
C VAL A 124 -26.58 -30.47 -18.22
N GLU A 125 -27.39 -29.53 -18.69
CA GLU A 125 -27.64 -29.37 -20.13
C GLU A 125 -26.33 -29.06 -20.87
N PRO A 126 -26.09 -29.66 -22.06
CA PRO A 126 -24.90 -29.37 -22.84
C PRO A 126 -24.87 -27.92 -23.32
N PHE A 127 -23.70 -27.30 -23.20
CA PHE A 127 -23.39 -25.91 -23.59
C PHE A 127 -23.86 -25.52 -25.01
N SER A 128 -24.06 -26.51 -25.90
CA SER A 128 -24.61 -26.32 -27.24
C SER A 128 -26.03 -25.75 -27.25
N ALA A 129 -26.85 -26.03 -26.23
CA ALA A 129 -28.23 -25.52 -26.13
C ALA A 129 -28.28 -24.03 -25.72
N VAL A 130 -27.26 -23.56 -24.98
CA VAL A 130 -27.14 -22.15 -24.56
C VAL A 130 -26.67 -21.28 -25.73
N VAL A 131 -25.70 -21.76 -26.50
CA VAL A 131 -25.20 -21.05 -27.71
C VAL A 131 -26.28 -20.93 -28.78
N ARG A 132 -27.15 -21.94 -28.92
CA ARG A 132 -28.25 -21.91 -29.89
C ARG A 132 -29.29 -20.82 -29.55
N ARG A 133 -29.64 -20.68 -28.27
CA ARG A 133 -30.54 -19.62 -27.78
C ARG A 133 -29.98 -18.21 -27.94
N LEU A 134 -28.67 -18.02 -27.78
CA LEU A 134 -28.03 -16.71 -27.99
C LEU A 134 -28.01 -16.32 -29.48
N ASN A 135 -27.85 -17.28 -30.39
CA ASN A 135 -27.94 -17.03 -31.83
C ASN A 135 -29.36 -16.71 -32.30
N ASP A 136 -30.40 -17.28 -31.67
CA ASP A 136 -31.80 -16.96 -31.99
C ASP A 136 -32.19 -15.54 -31.55
N ILE A 137 -31.54 -14.99 -30.50
CA ILE A 137 -31.77 -13.61 -30.03
C ILE A 137 -31.10 -12.58 -30.96
N VAL A 138 -29.93 -12.90 -31.52
CA VAL A 138 -29.22 -12.01 -32.46
C VAL A 138 -29.92 -11.96 -33.83
N ASN A 139 -30.56 -13.06 -34.25
CA ASN A 139 -31.25 -13.17 -35.54
C ASN A 139 -32.68 -12.60 -35.56
N SER A 140 -33.20 -12.05 -34.45
CA SER A 140 -34.53 -11.44 -34.39
C SER A 140 -34.55 -9.92 -34.69
N SER A 141 -33.43 -9.33 -35.11
CA SER A 141 -33.37 -7.91 -35.48
C SER A 141 -33.70 -7.74 -36.98
N GLN A 142 -34.93 -7.37 -37.31
CA GLN A 142 -35.32 -7.07 -38.69
C GLN A 142 -34.56 -5.83 -39.24
N PRO A 143 -34.12 -5.83 -40.51
CA PRO A 143 -33.60 -4.63 -41.16
C PRO A 143 -34.76 -3.69 -41.55
N LEU A 144 -34.66 -2.43 -41.16
CA LEU A 144 -35.54 -1.34 -41.64
C LEU A 144 -35.32 -1.14 -43.15
N ILE A 145 -36.26 -1.62 -43.96
CA ILE A 145 -36.38 -1.27 -45.39
C ILE A 145 -36.95 0.14 -45.47
N LEU A 146 -36.14 1.09 -45.96
CA LEU A 146 -36.58 2.44 -46.29
C LEU A 146 -37.22 2.42 -47.68
N PHE A 147 -38.50 2.78 -47.77
CA PHE A 147 -39.21 2.95 -49.05
C PHE A 147 -38.62 4.14 -49.82
N HIS A 148 -38.15 3.88 -51.05
CA HIS A 148 -37.79 4.93 -52.01
C HIS A 148 -39.07 5.46 -52.67
N THR A 149 -39.49 6.67 -52.30
CA THR A 149 -40.44 7.48 -53.09
C THR A 149 -39.68 8.45 -53.96
N ASN A 150 -39.94 8.39 -55.27
CA ASN A 150 -39.48 9.38 -56.25
C ASN A 150 -40.10 10.75 -55.94
N GLN A 151 -39.31 11.67 -55.43
CA GLN A 151 -39.63 13.10 -55.45
C GLN A 151 -38.54 13.85 -56.21
N THR A 152 -38.98 14.48 -57.29
CA THR A 152 -38.26 15.45 -58.11
C THR A 152 -37.50 16.46 -57.26
N ALA A 153 -36.18 16.52 -57.46
CA ALA A 153 -35.28 17.44 -56.80
C ALA A 153 -35.56 18.88 -57.25
N VAL A 154 -36.08 19.69 -56.32
CA VAL A 154 -35.94 21.15 -56.39
C VAL A 154 -34.68 21.50 -55.60
N ILE A 155 -33.62 21.87 -56.31
CA ILE A 155 -32.36 22.33 -55.70
C ILE A 155 -32.63 23.67 -55.03
N LYS A 156 -32.86 23.66 -53.72
CA LYS A 156 -32.68 24.84 -52.86
C LYS A 156 -31.28 24.77 -52.27
N SER A 157 -30.45 25.76 -52.60
CA SER A 157 -29.14 25.96 -52.01
C SER A 157 -29.28 26.26 -50.52
N TYR A 158 -29.17 25.24 -49.68
CA TYR A 158 -28.98 25.44 -48.24
C TYR A 158 -27.50 25.76 -48.01
N ALA A 159 -27.24 27.01 -47.61
CA ALA A 159 -25.94 27.42 -47.11
C ALA A 159 -25.54 26.52 -45.93
N SER A 160 -24.27 26.10 -45.91
CA SER A 160 -23.68 25.27 -44.86
C SER A 160 -23.96 25.87 -43.47
N PRO A 161 -24.38 25.08 -42.48
CA PRO A 161 -24.50 25.59 -41.12
C PRO A 161 -23.13 26.09 -40.64
N PRO A 162 -23.09 27.20 -39.89
CA PRO A 162 -21.84 27.73 -39.37
C PRO A 162 -21.15 26.67 -38.48
N PRO A 163 -19.81 26.62 -38.48
CA PRO A 163 -19.08 25.67 -37.65
C PRO A 163 -19.48 25.85 -36.18
N SER A 164 -19.78 24.72 -35.52
CA SER A 164 -20.06 24.71 -34.08
C SER A 164 -18.90 25.37 -33.33
N PRO A 165 -19.17 26.22 -32.33
CA PRO A 165 -18.12 26.85 -31.55
C PRO A 165 -17.18 25.78 -30.97
N PRO A 166 -15.87 26.03 -30.93
CA PRO A 166 -14.92 25.09 -30.36
C PRO A 166 -15.33 24.80 -28.91
N PRO A 167 -15.17 23.55 -28.44
CA PRO A 167 -15.47 23.20 -27.06
C PRO A 167 -14.68 24.13 -26.13
N PRO A 168 -15.28 24.52 -24.98
CA PRO A 168 -14.59 25.36 -24.02
C PRO A 168 -13.26 24.70 -23.61
N PRO A 169 -12.22 25.52 -23.33
CA PRO A 169 -10.95 24.98 -22.90
C PRO A 169 -11.14 24.09 -21.66
N PRO A 170 -10.39 22.99 -21.55
CA PRO A 170 -10.47 22.12 -20.38
C PRO A 170 -10.20 22.94 -19.12
N PRO A 171 -10.89 22.63 -18.00
CA PRO A 171 -10.70 23.38 -16.76
C PRO A 171 -9.23 23.36 -16.34
N PRO A 172 -8.72 24.45 -15.75
CA PRO A 172 -7.31 24.57 -15.38
C PRO A 172 -6.94 23.43 -14.41
N GLN A 173 -5.85 22.73 -14.72
CA GLN A 173 -5.39 21.60 -13.90
C GLN A 173 -5.03 22.03 -12.47
N THR A 174 -5.18 21.10 -11.52
CA THR A 174 -4.75 21.30 -10.13
C THR A 174 -3.26 21.64 -10.07
N GLY A 175 -2.89 22.57 -9.21
CA GLY A 175 -1.54 23.11 -9.05
C GLY A 175 -1.31 23.52 -7.60
N PHE A 176 -0.10 23.96 -7.24
CA PHE A 176 0.23 24.29 -5.85
C PHE A 176 -0.68 25.37 -5.25
N GLN A 177 -1.08 26.36 -6.05
CA GLN A 177 -2.01 27.41 -5.64
C GLN A 177 -3.41 26.90 -5.26
N HIS A 178 -3.77 25.68 -5.67
CA HIS A 178 -5.06 25.07 -5.36
C HIS A 178 -5.01 24.16 -4.12
N VAL A 179 -3.83 23.95 -3.54
CA VAL A 179 -3.61 23.04 -2.41
C VAL A 179 -3.26 23.85 -1.16
N VAL A 180 -3.71 23.42 0.02
CA VAL A 180 -3.30 23.99 1.30
C VAL A 180 -2.81 22.87 2.21
N PHE A 181 -1.58 22.99 2.71
CA PHE A 181 -1.00 22.05 3.66
C PHE A 181 -1.34 22.45 5.09
N GLY A 182 -1.95 21.55 5.87
CA GLY A 182 -2.08 21.65 7.31
C GLY A 182 -1.07 20.71 7.96
N ILE A 183 0.02 21.26 8.49
CA ILE A 183 1.11 20.48 9.05
C ILE A 183 0.90 20.35 10.56
N ALA A 184 0.73 19.13 11.05
CA ALA A 184 0.60 18.87 12.48
C ALA A 184 1.99 18.88 13.13
N ALA A 185 2.18 19.77 14.09
CA ALA A 185 3.44 19.88 14.80
C ALA A 185 3.23 19.88 16.32
N SER A 186 4.31 19.78 17.08
CA SER A 186 4.30 20.03 18.53
C SER A 186 5.32 21.09 18.91
N ALA A 187 4.97 21.97 19.85
CA ALA A 187 5.86 23.04 20.28
C ALA A 187 7.15 22.48 20.91
N ARG A 188 7.05 21.28 21.51
CA ARG A 188 8.20 20.58 22.11
C ARG A 188 9.23 20.13 21.07
N LEU A 189 8.80 19.63 19.91
CA LEU A 189 9.69 19.07 18.88
C LEU A 189 9.98 20.07 17.76
N TRP A 190 9.32 21.23 17.77
CA TRP A 190 9.36 22.22 16.70
C TRP A 190 10.77 22.60 16.26
N LYS A 191 11.65 22.93 17.23
CA LYS A 191 13.03 23.35 16.97
C LYS A 191 13.81 22.36 16.11
N GLN A 192 13.58 21.07 16.31
CA GLN A 192 14.27 20.01 15.55
C GLN A 192 13.53 19.66 14.26
N ARG A 193 12.20 19.52 14.31
CA ARG A 193 11.41 18.95 13.21
C ARG A 193 11.09 19.94 12.09
N LYS A 194 11.12 21.25 12.37
CA LYS A 194 10.98 22.29 11.33
C LYS A 194 11.99 22.12 10.19
N GLU A 195 13.17 21.56 10.46
CA GLU A 195 14.21 21.30 9.47
C GLU A 195 13.76 20.31 8.38
N TYR A 196 12.84 19.37 8.69
CA TYR A 196 12.24 18.50 7.68
C TYR A 196 11.32 19.28 6.74
N ILE A 197 10.58 20.25 7.27
CA ILE A 197 9.64 21.08 6.49
C ILE A 197 10.42 21.95 5.50
N LYS A 198 11.53 22.56 5.93
CA LYS A 198 12.41 23.38 5.08
C LYS A 198 12.93 22.65 3.83
N ILE A 199 13.00 21.32 3.86
CA ILE A 199 13.52 20.51 2.74
C ILE A 199 12.56 20.52 1.55
N TRP A 200 11.26 20.54 1.78
CA TRP A 200 10.25 20.33 0.73
C TRP A 200 9.29 21.49 0.55
N TYR A 201 9.06 22.30 1.58
CA TYR A 201 8.19 23.46 1.49
C TYR A 201 8.84 24.56 0.65
N LYS A 202 8.07 25.15 -0.27
CA LYS A 202 8.54 26.22 -1.15
C LYS A 202 7.80 27.51 -0.83
N PRO A 203 8.44 28.44 -0.08
CA PRO A 203 7.84 29.74 0.17
C PRO A 203 7.52 30.43 -1.16
N ASN A 204 6.40 31.15 -1.22
CA ASN A 204 5.86 31.84 -2.42
C ASN A 204 5.25 30.96 -3.51
N GLN A 205 5.46 29.64 -3.51
CA GLN A 205 4.79 28.74 -4.47
C GLN A 205 3.70 27.89 -3.83
N MET A 206 3.90 27.53 -2.56
CA MET A 206 3.01 26.66 -1.81
C MET A 206 2.26 27.45 -0.74
N ARG A 207 1.11 26.92 -0.33
CA ARG A 207 0.31 27.46 0.77
C ARG A 207 0.25 26.43 1.87
N GLY A 208 0.64 26.79 3.08
CA GLY A 208 0.55 25.88 4.22
C GLY A 208 0.57 26.60 5.55
N TYR A 209 0.18 25.88 6.60
CA TYR A 209 0.17 26.35 7.96
C TYR A 209 0.64 25.25 8.89
N VAL A 210 1.50 25.61 9.84
CA VAL A 210 1.94 24.71 10.91
C VAL A 210 1.02 24.89 12.10
N TRP A 211 0.39 23.81 12.55
CA TRP A 211 -0.57 23.83 13.66
C TRP A 211 0.03 23.26 14.94
N LEU A 212 0.19 24.12 15.95
CA LEU A 212 0.77 23.81 17.26
C LEU A 212 -0.28 23.85 18.38
N GLU A 213 0.05 23.25 19.53
CA GLU A 213 -0.77 23.38 20.75
C GLU A 213 -0.55 24.69 21.52
N LYS A 214 0.60 25.35 21.33
CA LYS A 214 0.95 26.60 22.01
C LYS A 214 1.97 27.38 21.19
N PRO A 215 2.11 28.70 21.43
CA PRO A 215 3.16 29.51 20.81
C PRO A 215 4.55 28.93 21.04
N VAL A 216 5.39 29.07 20.03
CA VAL A 216 6.83 28.84 20.07
C VAL A 216 7.51 30.18 19.92
N THR A 217 8.69 30.34 20.49
CA THR A 217 9.51 31.54 20.26
C THR A 217 9.85 31.64 18.79
N GLU A 218 9.69 32.83 18.22
CA GLU A 218 10.18 33.14 16.88
C GLU A 218 11.70 32.97 16.90
N GLU A 219 12.21 32.06 16.08
CA GLU A 219 13.63 31.87 15.81
C GLU A 219 13.91 32.54 14.45
N ASP A 220 15.05 33.24 14.37
CA ASP A 220 15.77 33.86 13.24
C ASP A 220 15.03 34.19 11.91
N GLU A 221 15.35 35.33 11.29
CA GLU A 221 14.75 35.82 10.02
C GLU A 221 14.70 34.77 8.87
N GLU A 222 15.62 33.81 8.86
CA GLU A 222 15.65 32.70 7.90
C GLU A 222 14.43 31.77 8.02
N ASP A 223 13.92 31.54 9.23
CA ASP A 223 12.75 30.68 9.45
C ASP A 223 11.47 31.34 8.95
N GLU A 224 11.31 32.65 9.16
CA GLU A 224 10.14 33.39 8.70
C GLU A 224 9.98 33.33 7.17
N THR A 225 11.10 33.31 6.46
CA THR A 225 11.11 33.28 4.99
C THR A 225 11.06 31.86 4.41
N SER A 226 11.49 30.83 5.16
CA SER A 226 11.61 29.46 4.67
C SER A 226 10.49 28.51 5.12
N LEU A 227 9.75 28.84 6.19
CA LEU A 227 8.72 27.98 6.78
C LEU A 227 7.29 28.47 6.48
N PRO A 228 6.28 27.58 6.55
CA PRO A 228 4.88 28.00 6.55
C PRO A 228 4.53 28.75 7.84
N PRO A 229 3.61 29.73 7.79
CA PRO A 229 3.14 30.44 8.97
C PRO A 229 2.59 29.50 10.05
N VAL A 230 2.88 29.84 11.31
CA VAL A 230 2.39 29.09 12.47
C VAL A 230 0.97 29.53 12.86
N LYS A 231 0.15 28.55 13.26
CA LYS A 231 -1.18 28.72 13.84
C LYS A 231 -1.31 27.90 15.12
N ILE A 232 -2.09 28.41 16.06
CA ILE A 232 -2.40 27.70 17.31
C ILE A 232 -3.75 27.01 17.15
N SER A 233 -3.79 25.72 17.45
CA SER A 233 -5.02 24.93 17.39
C SER A 233 -6.02 25.44 18.41
N GLY A 234 -7.30 25.49 18.05
CA GLY A 234 -8.36 25.93 18.95
C GLY A 234 -8.55 25.01 20.16
N ASP A 235 -9.21 25.53 21.21
CA ASP A 235 -9.44 24.77 22.44
C ASP A 235 -10.27 23.48 22.19
N THR A 236 -9.78 22.39 22.80
CA THR A 236 -10.36 21.04 22.72
C THR A 236 -10.80 20.50 24.09
N SER A 237 -10.78 21.32 25.15
CA SER A 237 -11.22 20.95 26.51
C SER A 237 -12.62 20.31 26.53
N LYS A 238 -13.54 20.83 25.72
CA LYS A 238 -14.94 20.36 25.59
C LYS A 238 -15.11 18.94 25.05
N PHE A 239 -14.07 18.32 24.49
CA PHE A 239 -14.16 16.98 23.92
C PHE A 239 -13.74 15.90 24.93
N PRO A 240 -14.54 14.84 25.12
CA PRO A 240 -14.14 13.73 25.96
C PRO A 240 -12.97 12.95 25.34
N TYR A 241 -12.04 12.48 26.17
CA TYR A 241 -10.95 11.58 25.77
C TYR A 241 -10.84 10.45 26.80
N LYS A 242 -11.05 9.21 26.37
CA LYS A 242 -11.13 8.03 27.25
C LYS A 242 -10.06 6.97 26.95
N ASN A 243 -9.30 7.13 25.87
CA ASN A 243 -8.23 6.19 25.54
C ASN A 243 -7.06 6.35 26.53
N LYS A 244 -6.59 5.24 27.10
CA LYS A 244 -5.53 5.25 28.14
C LYS A 244 -4.11 5.17 27.56
N GLN A 245 -3.96 4.78 26.30
CA GLN A 245 -2.66 4.56 25.66
C GLN A 245 -2.24 5.72 24.76
N GLY A 246 -3.19 6.38 24.08
CA GLY A 246 -2.91 7.53 23.22
C GLY A 246 -2.82 8.84 24.00
N HIS A 247 -2.52 9.93 23.29
CA HIS A 247 -2.43 11.26 23.86
C HIS A 247 -3.59 12.18 23.46
N ARG A 248 -4.06 13.03 24.39
CA ARG A 248 -5.20 13.95 24.17
C ARG A 248 -4.98 14.93 23.00
N SER A 249 -3.73 15.23 22.65
CA SER A 249 -3.38 16.08 21.50
C SER A 249 -3.93 15.54 20.17
N ALA A 250 -4.22 14.24 20.08
CA ALA A 250 -4.90 13.63 18.92
C ALA A 250 -6.20 14.35 18.53
N ILE A 251 -6.92 14.92 19.52
CA ILE A 251 -8.15 15.66 19.26
C ILE A 251 -7.87 16.93 18.44
N ARG A 252 -6.87 17.74 18.84
CA ARG A 252 -6.53 18.96 18.09
C ARG A 252 -5.99 18.63 16.70
N ILE A 253 -5.16 17.58 16.59
CA ILE A 253 -4.56 17.17 15.31
C ILE A 253 -5.66 16.75 14.32
N SER A 254 -6.66 15.99 14.77
CA SER A 254 -7.79 15.61 13.91
C SER A 254 -8.56 16.82 13.34
N ARG A 255 -8.56 17.96 14.03
CA ARG A 255 -9.31 19.15 13.62
C ARG A 255 -8.55 20.05 12.65
N ILE A 256 -7.27 19.80 12.36
CA ILE A 256 -6.42 20.65 11.52
C ILE A 256 -7.03 20.93 10.15
N VAL A 257 -7.63 19.94 9.49
CA VAL A 257 -8.29 20.15 8.18
C VAL A 257 -9.44 21.14 8.29
N THR A 258 -10.31 20.98 9.29
CA THR A 258 -11.43 21.89 9.56
C THR A 258 -10.96 23.28 9.98
N GLU A 259 -9.91 23.37 10.79
CA GLU A 259 -9.34 24.66 11.22
C GLU A 259 -8.68 25.39 10.06
N THR A 260 -8.00 24.66 9.16
CA THR A 260 -7.42 25.21 7.92
C THR A 260 -8.50 25.69 6.96
N LEU A 261 -9.60 24.94 6.81
CA LEU A 261 -10.76 25.38 6.01
C LEU A 261 -11.34 26.70 6.53
N LYS A 262 -11.42 26.87 7.86
CA LYS A 262 -11.97 28.09 8.51
C LYS A 262 -11.13 29.35 8.28
N LEU A 263 -9.91 29.23 7.76
CA LEU A 263 -9.13 30.38 7.32
C LEU A 263 -9.74 31.08 6.09
N GLY A 264 -10.71 30.47 5.41
CA GLY A 264 -11.47 31.14 4.34
C GLY A 264 -10.66 31.43 3.07
N LEU A 265 -9.62 30.63 2.83
CA LEU A 265 -8.74 30.78 1.67
C LEU A 265 -9.52 30.55 0.37
N LYS A 266 -9.27 31.39 -0.63
CA LYS A 266 -9.91 31.31 -1.94
C LYS A 266 -9.27 30.24 -2.82
N ASP A 267 -10.06 29.72 -3.76
CA ASP A 267 -9.62 28.78 -4.80
C ASP A 267 -8.85 27.56 -4.26
N VAL A 268 -9.36 26.98 -3.16
CA VAL A 268 -8.83 25.73 -2.59
C VAL A 268 -9.59 24.55 -3.19
N ARG A 269 -8.84 23.58 -3.71
CA ARG A 269 -9.36 22.31 -4.21
C ARG A 269 -9.07 21.15 -3.28
N TRP A 270 -7.92 21.21 -2.58
CA TRP A 270 -7.44 20.14 -1.70
C TRP A 270 -6.84 20.69 -0.41
N PHE A 271 -7.17 20.05 0.70
CA PHE A 271 -6.49 20.19 1.98
C PHE A 271 -5.61 18.97 2.18
N VAL A 272 -4.32 19.17 2.39
CA VAL A 272 -3.34 18.11 2.60
C VAL A 272 -2.88 18.15 4.05
N MET A 273 -2.94 17.03 4.73
CA MET A 273 -2.42 16.88 6.09
C MET A 273 -1.13 16.06 6.05
N GLY A 274 -0.18 16.42 6.92
CA GLY A 274 1.01 15.63 7.25
C GLY A 274 1.58 16.08 8.58
N ASP A 275 2.46 15.28 9.16
CA ASP A 275 3.15 15.61 10.41
C ASP A 275 4.43 16.43 10.16
N ASP A 276 4.99 17.02 11.21
CA ASP A 276 6.23 17.82 11.17
C ASP A 276 7.50 17.03 10.83
N ASP A 277 7.42 15.71 10.82
CA ASP A 277 8.46 14.78 10.35
C ASP A 277 8.07 14.04 9.05
N THR A 278 7.03 14.51 8.36
CA THR A 278 6.64 14.04 7.03
C THR A 278 7.33 14.87 5.96
N VAL A 279 8.03 14.21 5.03
CA VAL A 279 8.68 14.86 3.89
C VAL A 279 7.90 14.57 2.62
N PHE A 280 7.41 15.61 1.95
CA PHE A 280 6.67 15.50 0.70
C PHE A 280 7.58 15.64 -0.54
N VAL A 281 7.31 14.85 -1.57
CA VAL A 281 7.70 15.16 -2.95
C VAL A 281 6.54 15.92 -3.58
N ALA A 282 6.50 17.23 -3.35
CA ALA A 282 5.32 18.06 -3.58
C ALA A 282 4.80 18.01 -5.02
N GLU A 283 5.68 17.93 -6.03
CA GLU A 283 5.29 17.79 -7.43
C GLU A 283 4.56 16.47 -7.70
N ASN A 284 4.98 15.39 -7.05
CA ASN A 284 4.34 14.08 -7.18
C ASN A 284 2.98 14.04 -6.51
N LEU A 285 2.82 14.73 -5.38
CA LEU A 285 1.50 14.94 -4.78
C LEU A 285 0.55 15.64 -5.76
N ILE A 286 0.99 16.73 -6.41
CA ILE A 286 0.16 17.42 -7.41
C ILE A 286 -0.22 16.49 -8.57
N ARG A 287 0.72 15.66 -9.06
CA ARG A 287 0.41 14.65 -10.09
C ARG A 287 -0.66 13.68 -9.64
N VAL A 288 -0.59 13.20 -8.39
CA VAL A 288 -1.61 12.30 -7.83
C VAL A 288 -2.97 12.99 -7.76
N LEU A 289 -3.04 14.22 -7.25
CA LEU A 289 -4.30 14.96 -7.09
C LEU A 289 -4.95 15.35 -8.42
N ARG A 290 -4.18 15.46 -9.51
CA ARG A 290 -4.72 15.72 -10.87
C ARG A 290 -5.55 14.58 -11.44
N LYS A 291 -5.41 13.36 -10.90
CA LYS A 291 -6.16 12.18 -11.35
C LYS A 291 -7.64 12.23 -10.93
N TYR A 292 -7.98 13.08 -9.96
CA TYR A 292 -9.28 13.07 -9.29
C TYR A 292 -10.05 14.37 -9.55
N ASP A 293 -11.35 14.26 -9.77
CA ASP A 293 -12.24 15.43 -9.84
C ASP A 293 -12.39 16.04 -8.44
N HIS A 294 -11.74 17.18 -8.24
CA HIS A 294 -11.74 17.91 -6.97
C HIS A 294 -13.12 18.43 -6.53
N ASN A 295 -14.14 18.38 -7.40
CA ASN A 295 -15.52 18.70 -7.06
C ASN A 295 -16.28 17.53 -6.41
N GLN A 296 -15.69 16.33 -6.37
CA GLN A 296 -16.24 15.18 -5.65
C GLN A 296 -15.60 15.04 -4.27
N MET A 297 -16.23 14.23 -3.41
CA MET A 297 -15.71 13.93 -2.07
C MET A 297 -14.66 12.82 -2.13
N TYR A 298 -13.39 13.20 -1.98
CA TYR A 298 -12.26 12.29 -1.95
C TYR A 298 -11.46 12.41 -0.65
N TYR A 299 -11.16 11.26 -0.05
CA TYR A 299 -10.19 11.07 1.03
C TYR A 299 -9.05 10.18 0.50
N ILE A 300 -7.90 10.78 0.20
CA ILE A 300 -6.79 10.14 -0.52
C ILE A 300 -5.59 9.99 0.41
N GLY A 301 -5.00 8.80 0.47
CA GLY A 301 -3.79 8.54 1.25
C GLY A 301 -3.43 7.06 1.19
N SER A 302 -2.73 6.54 2.20
CA SER A 302 -2.39 5.11 2.26
C SER A 302 -2.43 4.55 3.68
N LEU A 303 -2.30 3.23 3.71
CA LEU A 303 -2.24 2.42 4.92
C LEU A 303 -0.83 2.43 5.51
N SER A 304 -0.69 1.88 6.71
CA SER A 304 0.59 1.55 7.30
C SER A 304 1.22 0.34 6.62
N GLU A 305 2.55 0.33 6.52
CA GLU A 305 3.35 -0.82 6.12
C GLU A 305 3.21 -2.02 7.09
N SER A 306 2.67 -1.79 8.30
CA SER A 306 2.37 -2.84 9.28
C SER A 306 0.93 -3.35 9.15
N HIS A 307 0.79 -4.63 8.87
CA HIS A 307 -0.49 -5.35 8.84
C HIS A 307 -1.23 -5.25 10.18
N LEU A 308 -0.50 -5.35 11.29
CA LEU A 308 -1.07 -5.26 12.64
C LEU A 308 -1.60 -3.85 12.94
N GLN A 309 -0.87 -2.80 12.56
CA GLN A 309 -1.37 -1.43 12.69
C GLN A 309 -2.72 -1.29 11.97
N ASN A 310 -2.81 -1.80 10.74
CA ASN A 310 -4.02 -1.70 9.93
C ASN A 310 -5.20 -2.51 10.51
N ILE A 311 -4.94 -3.63 11.20
CA ILE A 311 -5.97 -4.38 11.93
C ILE A 311 -6.45 -3.61 13.16
N TYR A 312 -5.52 -3.09 13.96
CA TYR A 312 -5.86 -2.44 15.22
C TYR A 312 -6.56 -1.10 15.05
N PHE A 313 -6.23 -0.37 13.98
CA PHE A 313 -6.85 0.91 13.65
C PHE A 313 -7.88 0.73 12.54
N SER A 314 -7.48 0.73 11.27
CA SER A 314 -8.40 0.44 10.16
C SER A 314 -7.68 0.30 8.83
N TYR A 315 -8.12 -0.65 8.00
CA TYR A 315 -7.81 -0.70 6.56
C TYR A 315 -8.52 0.37 5.73
N GLY A 316 -9.41 1.15 6.33
CA GLY A 316 -10.08 2.29 5.71
C GLY A 316 -9.52 3.65 6.15
N MET A 317 -8.40 3.68 6.88
CA MET A 317 -7.76 4.90 7.40
C MET A 317 -6.55 5.27 6.56
N ALA A 318 -6.46 6.53 6.14
CA ALA A 318 -5.16 7.09 5.75
C ALA A 318 -4.39 7.42 7.02
N TYR A 319 -3.17 6.90 7.13
CA TYR A 319 -2.29 7.22 8.24
C TYR A 319 -1.75 8.65 8.09
N GLY A 320 -1.90 9.45 9.15
CA GLY A 320 -1.65 10.89 9.15
C GLY A 320 -0.19 11.24 8.94
N GLY A 321 0.72 10.48 9.55
CA GLY A 321 2.16 10.62 9.32
C GLY A 321 2.57 10.29 7.88
N GLY A 322 1.92 9.32 7.24
CA GLY A 322 2.06 9.06 5.81
C GLY A 322 1.52 10.19 4.95
N GLY A 323 0.73 11.10 5.52
CA GLY A 323 0.06 12.19 4.85
C GLY A 323 -1.22 11.74 4.12
N PHE A 324 -2.16 12.66 4.01
CA PHE A 324 -3.39 12.43 3.23
C PHE A 324 -3.94 13.74 2.66
N ALA A 325 -4.79 13.63 1.64
CA ALA A 325 -5.49 14.75 1.03
C ALA A 325 -7.01 14.57 1.12
N ILE A 326 -7.70 15.68 1.37
CA ILE A 326 -9.16 15.79 1.40
C ILE A 326 -9.58 16.85 0.39
N SER A 327 -10.48 16.48 -0.52
CA SER A 327 -11.08 17.41 -1.48
C SER A 327 -11.89 18.50 -0.77
N TYR A 328 -12.01 19.69 -1.37
CA TYR A 328 -12.74 20.81 -0.77
C TYR A 328 -14.19 20.48 -0.34
N PRO A 329 -15.04 19.81 -1.16
CA PRO A 329 -16.40 19.45 -0.75
C PRO A 329 -16.43 18.55 0.48
N LEU A 330 -15.50 17.59 0.57
CA LEU A 330 -15.38 16.71 1.73
C LEU A 330 -14.92 17.47 2.98
N ALA A 331 -13.99 18.42 2.86
CA ALA A 331 -13.58 19.26 3.98
C ALA A 331 -14.77 20.09 4.52
N VAL A 332 -15.61 20.64 3.63
CA VAL A 332 -16.85 21.34 4.00
C VAL A 332 -17.81 20.41 4.72
N ALA A 333 -18.06 19.21 4.19
CA ALA A 333 -18.93 18.23 4.84
C ALA A 333 -18.41 17.81 6.23
N LEU A 334 -17.11 17.51 6.33
CA LEU A 334 -16.42 17.22 7.58
C LEU A 334 -16.61 18.35 8.60
N SER A 335 -16.37 19.60 8.22
CA SER A 335 -16.44 20.75 9.13
C SER A 335 -17.81 20.91 9.82
N LYS A 336 -18.90 20.50 9.16
CA LYS A 336 -20.27 20.59 9.67
C LYS A 336 -20.59 19.53 10.72
N MET A 337 -19.82 18.45 10.79
CA MET A 337 -20.12 17.28 11.61
C MET A 337 -18.98 16.83 12.54
N GLN A 338 -17.74 17.22 12.28
CA GLN A 338 -16.54 16.68 12.93
C GLN A 338 -16.58 16.81 14.46
N ASP A 339 -16.96 17.98 14.98
CA ASP A 339 -17.06 18.19 16.44
C ASP A 339 -18.07 17.21 17.09
N ARG A 340 -19.16 16.84 16.41
CA ARG A 340 -20.12 15.84 16.90
C ARG A 340 -19.57 14.41 16.77
N CYS A 341 -18.86 14.13 15.67
CA CYS A 341 -18.17 12.85 15.45
C CYS A 341 -17.13 12.57 16.54
N ILE A 342 -16.22 13.52 16.81
CA ILE A 342 -15.18 13.38 17.84
C ILE A 342 -15.78 13.06 19.21
N LYS A 343 -16.93 13.67 19.56
CA LYS A 343 -17.64 13.39 20.83
C LYS A 343 -18.19 11.96 20.91
N ARG A 344 -18.59 11.36 19.80
CA ARG A 344 -19.08 9.96 19.73
C ARG A 344 -17.97 8.94 19.90
N TYR A 345 -16.74 9.30 19.53
CA TYR A 345 -15.59 8.40 19.54
C TYR A 345 -14.47 8.81 20.53
N PRO A 346 -14.77 8.97 21.84
CA PRO A 346 -13.77 9.38 22.81
C PRO A 346 -12.70 8.31 23.09
N ALA A 347 -12.99 7.04 22.76
CA ALA A 347 -12.12 5.90 23.04
C ALA A 347 -11.06 5.64 21.95
N LEU A 348 -11.16 6.28 20.78
CA LEU A 348 -10.19 6.11 19.69
C LEU A 348 -8.80 6.60 20.07
N TYR A 349 -7.77 6.02 19.45
CA TYR A 349 -6.38 6.25 19.86
C TYR A 349 -5.86 7.58 19.33
N GLY A 350 -5.73 7.70 18.01
CA GLY A 350 -5.04 8.81 17.35
C GLY A 350 -5.96 9.82 16.68
N SER A 351 -5.36 10.81 16.03
CA SER A 351 -6.06 11.75 15.15
C SER A 351 -6.67 11.04 13.95
N ASP A 352 -5.92 10.11 13.38
CA ASP A 352 -6.22 9.50 12.09
C ASP A 352 -7.37 8.52 12.22
N ASP A 353 -7.40 7.80 13.34
CA ASP A 353 -8.48 6.92 13.77
C ASP A 353 -9.80 7.70 13.87
N ARG A 354 -9.74 8.92 14.45
CA ARG A 354 -10.90 9.83 14.50
C ARG A 354 -11.29 10.37 13.13
N MET A 355 -10.31 10.70 12.30
CA MET A 355 -10.58 11.12 10.92
C MET A 355 -11.31 10.01 10.16
N GLN A 356 -10.81 8.77 10.24
CA GLN A 356 -11.43 7.61 9.60
C GLN A 356 -12.86 7.39 10.12
N ALA A 357 -13.10 7.49 11.42
CA ALA A 357 -14.44 7.36 11.98
C ALA A 357 -15.40 8.43 11.42
N CYS A 358 -14.93 9.68 11.27
CA CYS A 358 -15.75 10.73 10.66
C CYS A 358 -15.96 10.50 9.15
N MET A 359 -14.97 9.98 8.43
CA MET A 359 -15.13 9.58 7.02
C MET A 359 -16.14 8.45 6.85
N ALA A 360 -16.14 7.48 7.77
CA ALA A 360 -17.11 6.39 7.78
C ALA A 360 -18.54 6.90 8.00
N GLU A 361 -18.75 7.86 8.90
CA GLU A 361 -20.07 8.49 9.08
C GLU A 361 -20.51 9.33 7.88
N LEU A 362 -19.57 9.92 7.15
CA LEU A 362 -19.84 10.61 5.88
C LEU A 362 -20.03 9.65 4.70
N GLY A 363 -19.77 8.35 4.88
CA GLY A 363 -19.85 7.35 3.83
C GLY A 363 -18.75 7.48 2.76
N VAL A 364 -17.62 8.12 3.06
CA VAL A 364 -16.52 8.34 2.11
C VAL A 364 -15.37 7.37 2.39
N PRO A 365 -15.06 6.43 1.48
CA PRO A 365 -13.99 5.48 1.70
C PRO A 365 -12.60 6.09 1.43
N LEU A 366 -11.57 5.43 1.95
CA LEU A 366 -10.20 5.72 1.59
C LEU A 366 -9.93 5.39 0.12
N THR A 367 -9.43 6.38 -0.62
CA THR A 367 -8.84 6.21 -1.95
C THR A 367 -7.34 5.97 -1.78
N LYS A 368 -6.91 4.72 -1.96
CA LYS A 368 -5.53 4.31 -1.67
C LYS A 368 -4.55 4.69 -2.78
N GLU A 369 -3.48 5.39 -2.41
CA GLU A 369 -2.37 5.77 -3.27
C GLU A 369 -1.04 5.22 -2.73
N LEU A 370 -0.37 4.37 -3.51
CA LEU A 370 0.78 3.58 -3.03
C LEU A 370 2.04 4.40 -2.70
N GLY A 371 2.10 5.67 -3.06
CA GLY A 371 3.25 6.54 -2.83
C GLY A 371 3.23 7.30 -1.52
N PHE A 372 2.15 7.19 -0.73
CA PHE A 372 2.11 7.72 0.63
C PHE A 372 2.66 6.65 1.59
N HIS A 373 3.69 7.00 2.36
CA HIS A 373 4.40 6.06 3.22
C HIS A 373 4.43 6.52 4.67
N GLN A 374 3.82 5.72 5.54
CA GLN A 374 3.86 5.88 6.99
C GLN A 374 5.18 5.33 7.58
N TYR A 375 5.79 4.33 6.93
CA TYR A 375 6.90 3.52 7.43
C TYR A 375 6.85 3.27 8.95
N ASP A 376 5.75 2.68 9.42
CA ASP A 376 5.70 2.03 10.74
C ASP A 376 6.58 0.76 10.70
N VAL A 377 7.88 0.97 10.63
CA VAL A 377 8.95 -0.02 10.66
C VAL A 377 10.17 0.61 11.35
N TYR A 378 11.11 -0.21 11.79
CA TYR A 378 12.37 0.28 12.37
C TYR A 378 13.58 -0.11 11.52
N GLY A 379 14.72 0.52 11.80
CA GLY A 379 16.01 0.17 11.18
C GLY A 379 16.14 0.73 9.78
N ASN A 380 16.59 -0.11 8.83
CA ASN A 380 17.04 0.35 7.54
C ASN A 380 15.97 0.24 6.43
N LEU A 381 15.50 1.38 5.92
CA LEU A 381 14.48 1.46 4.86
C LEU A 381 14.96 1.06 3.46
N PHE A 382 16.23 0.69 3.28
CA PHE A 382 16.82 0.44 1.96
C PHE A 382 15.99 -0.51 1.10
N GLY A 383 15.51 -1.62 1.64
CA GLY A 383 14.71 -2.59 0.90
C GLY A 383 13.39 -2.04 0.37
N LEU A 384 12.73 -1.16 1.12
CA LEU A 384 11.47 -0.51 0.72
C LEU A 384 11.72 0.53 -0.37
N LEU A 385 12.75 1.36 -0.20
CA LEU A 385 13.08 2.43 -1.14
C LEU A 385 13.73 1.91 -2.44
N ALA A 386 14.54 0.85 -2.37
CA ALA A 386 15.18 0.24 -3.53
C ALA A 386 14.19 -0.56 -4.41
N ALA A 387 13.08 -1.02 -3.83
CA ALA A 387 11.99 -1.74 -4.50
C ALA A 387 10.66 -0.98 -4.34
N HIS A 388 10.71 0.35 -4.44
CA HIS A 388 9.52 1.19 -4.33
C HIS A 388 8.45 0.74 -5.36
N PRO A 389 7.16 0.69 -4.99
CA PRO A 389 6.08 0.33 -5.89
C PRO A 389 6.06 1.17 -7.18
N VAL A 390 5.40 0.66 -8.22
CA VAL A 390 5.22 1.39 -9.49
C VAL A 390 4.16 2.48 -9.33
N ALA A 391 4.54 3.53 -8.61
CA ALA A 391 3.75 4.70 -8.26
C ALA A 391 4.70 5.88 -8.01
N PRO A 392 4.25 7.14 -8.17
CA PRO A 392 5.07 8.28 -7.77
C PRO A 392 5.35 8.22 -6.27
N LEU A 393 6.59 8.40 -5.83
CA LEU A 393 6.88 8.61 -4.41
C LEU A 393 6.26 9.93 -3.98
N VAL A 394 5.38 9.94 -2.97
CA VAL A 394 4.68 11.13 -2.50
C VAL A 394 5.20 11.60 -1.15
N THR A 395 5.33 10.70 -0.17
CA THR A 395 5.78 11.04 1.18
C THR A 395 6.75 10.04 1.77
N LEU A 396 7.54 10.50 2.74
CA LEU A 396 8.33 9.67 3.64
C LEU A 396 8.05 10.12 5.09
N HIS A 397 7.66 9.18 5.94
CA HIS A 397 7.52 9.25 7.39
C HIS A 397 7.86 7.84 7.92
N HIS A 398 8.27 7.53 9.14
CA HIS A 398 8.54 8.30 10.36
C HIS A 398 10.07 8.43 10.53
N LEU A 399 10.67 9.50 9.99
CA LEU A 399 12.11 9.56 9.73
C LEU A 399 12.97 9.49 11.00
N ASP A 400 12.43 9.92 12.15
CA ASP A 400 13.15 9.95 13.43
C ASP A 400 13.46 8.56 14.02
N VAL A 401 12.73 7.51 13.63
CA VAL A 401 12.88 6.15 14.19
C VAL A 401 13.59 5.17 13.26
N VAL A 402 13.94 5.61 12.06
CA VAL A 402 14.64 4.82 11.03
C VAL A 402 16.05 5.35 10.79
N GLU A 403 16.93 4.53 10.24
CA GLU A 403 18.27 4.95 9.83
C GLU A 403 18.20 5.99 8.69
N PRO A 404 19.19 6.91 8.59
CA PRO A 404 19.32 7.78 7.42
C PRO A 404 19.32 6.97 6.11
N ILE A 405 18.62 7.46 5.09
CA ILE A 405 18.44 6.73 3.82
C ILE A 405 19.75 6.60 3.03
N PHE A 406 20.70 7.53 3.22
CA PHE A 406 22.05 7.46 2.67
C PHE A 406 23.07 7.21 3.80
N PRO A 407 24.11 6.39 3.55
CA PRO A 407 25.13 6.13 4.56
C PRO A 407 25.98 7.37 4.83
N ASN A 408 26.54 7.47 6.04
CA ASN A 408 27.45 8.54 6.47
C ASN A 408 26.85 9.96 6.36
N MET A 409 25.53 10.09 6.48
CA MET A 409 24.82 11.37 6.47
C MET A 409 23.89 11.45 7.67
N THR A 410 23.58 12.66 8.13
CA THR A 410 22.45 12.88 9.03
C THR A 410 21.13 12.64 8.28
N ARG A 411 20.01 12.50 9.01
CA ARG A 411 18.69 12.35 8.38
C ARG A 411 18.34 13.53 7.47
N VAL A 412 18.57 14.74 7.96
CA VAL A 412 18.32 15.98 7.20
C VAL A 412 19.21 16.07 5.98
N ASP A 413 20.52 15.79 6.10
CA ASP A 413 21.45 15.83 4.96
C ASP A 413 21.10 14.76 3.92
N ALA A 414 20.71 13.56 4.34
CA ALA A 414 20.28 12.50 3.44
C ALA A 414 19.03 12.90 2.63
N LEU A 415 18.11 13.63 3.24
CA LEU A 415 16.90 14.12 2.57
C LEU A 415 17.20 15.31 1.66
N LYS A 416 18.08 16.24 2.06
CA LYS A 416 18.61 17.31 1.19
C LYS A 416 19.33 16.71 -0.03
N HIS A 417 20.09 15.64 0.16
CA HIS A 417 20.74 14.91 -0.92
C HIS A 417 19.72 14.26 -1.88
N LEU A 418 18.63 13.68 -1.35
CA LEU A 418 17.54 13.14 -2.15
C LEU A 418 16.83 14.21 -3.01
N GLN A 419 16.79 15.47 -2.56
CA GLN A 419 16.18 16.56 -3.33
C GLN A 419 16.94 16.86 -4.63
N VAL A 420 18.22 16.50 -4.75
CA VAL A 420 19.02 16.76 -5.96
C VAL A 420 18.42 16.08 -7.19
N PRO A 421 18.22 14.74 -7.23
CA PRO A 421 17.51 14.10 -8.35
C PRO A 421 16.02 14.47 -8.41
N ALA A 422 15.36 14.71 -7.26
CA ALA A 422 13.94 15.05 -7.23
C ALA A 422 13.63 16.36 -8.00
N LYS A 423 14.51 17.36 -7.88
CA LYS A 423 14.40 18.64 -8.62
C LYS A 423 14.58 18.49 -10.14
N LEU A 424 15.27 17.43 -10.57
CA LEU A 424 15.52 17.18 -12.00
C LEU A 424 14.42 16.35 -12.64
N ASP A 425 13.91 15.34 -11.94
CA ASP A 425 12.81 14.49 -12.41
C ASP A 425 12.12 13.76 -11.24
N SER A 426 11.28 14.48 -10.50
CA SER A 426 10.52 13.92 -9.36
C SER A 426 9.65 12.73 -9.75
N ALA A 427 9.15 12.67 -10.99
CA ALA A 427 8.32 11.58 -11.47
C ALA A 427 9.08 10.24 -11.51
N GLY A 428 10.38 10.28 -11.81
CA GLY A 428 11.25 9.09 -11.84
C GLY A 428 11.89 8.71 -10.50
N LEU A 429 11.71 9.51 -9.45
CA LEU A 429 12.37 9.31 -8.15
C LEU A 429 11.99 7.96 -7.52
N MET A 430 13.00 7.23 -7.03
CA MET A 430 12.90 5.89 -6.43
C MET A 430 12.35 4.79 -7.36
N GLN A 431 12.06 5.09 -8.63
CA GLN A 431 11.48 4.09 -9.53
C GLN A 431 12.47 2.98 -9.83
N GLN A 432 12.04 1.76 -9.53
CA GLN A 432 12.83 0.56 -9.77
C GLN A 432 12.80 0.18 -11.26
N SER A 433 13.98 -0.06 -11.83
CA SER A 433 14.17 -0.64 -13.17
C SER A 433 15.10 -1.84 -13.05
N ILE A 434 14.76 -2.96 -13.70
CA ILE A 434 15.51 -4.22 -13.60
C ILE A 434 16.08 -4.58 -14.97
N CYS A 435 17.33 -5.03 -14.99
CA CYS A 435 18.03 -5.43 -16.21
C CYS A 435 19.06 -6.52 -15.92
N TYR A 436 19.43 -7.25 -16.96
CA TYR A 436 20.35 -8.38 -16.85
C TYR A 436 21.61 -8.14 -17.67
N ASP A 437 22.75 -8.41 -17.06
CA ASP A 437 24.00 -8.56 -17.81
C ASP A 437 24.19 -10.03 -18.17
N LYS A 438 23.70 -10.43 -19.35
CA LYS A 438 23.72 -11.83 -19.79
C LYS A 438 25.14 -12.40 -19.85
N ARG A 439 26.11 -11.59 -20.30
CA ARG A 439 27.52 -12.01 -20.43
C ARG A 439 28.15 -12.32 -19.07
N ARG A 440 27.92 -11.47 -18.07
CA ARG A 440 28.50 -11.65 -16.72
C ARG A 440 27.59 -12.44 -15.77
N LYS A 441 26.37 -12.77 -16.21
CA LYS A 441 25.32 -13.42 -15.43
C LYS A 441 24.98 -12.62 -14.17
N TRP A 442 24.73 -11.33 -14.32
CA TRP A 442 24.36 -10.43 -13.22
C TRP A 442 22.93 -9.93 -13.36
N THR A 443 22.28 -9.75 -12.22
CA THR A 443 21.03 -8.99 -12.12
C THR A 443 21.34 -7.60 -11.61
N VAL A 444 20.82 -6.58 -12.28
CA VAL A 444 21.00 -5.18 -11.92
C VAL A 444 19.63 -4.57 -11.62
N SER A 445 19.48 -4.01 -10.42
CA SER A 445 18.29 -3.26 -10.00
C SER A 445 18.68 -1.81 -9.77
N VAL A 446 18.02 -0.89 -10.47
CA VAL A 446 18.24 0.55 -10.36
C VAL A 446 17.03 1.17 -9.70
N SER A 447 17.17 1.75 -8.51
CA SER A 447 16.22 2.70 -7.92
C SER A 447 16.75 4.10 -8.19
N TRP A 448 16.16 4.78 -9.18
CA TRP A 448 16.74 6.01 -9.71
C TRP A 448 16.70 7.16 -8.69
N GLY A 449 17.85 7.84 -8.54
CA GLY A 449 18.04 8.89 -7.54
C GLY A 449 18.42 8.37 -6.15
N PHE A 450 18.51 7.06 -5.95
CA PHE A 450 18.79 6.45 -4.65
C PHE A 450 19.93 5.45 -4.67
N ALA A 451 19.71 4.27 -5.27
CA ALA A 451 20.69 3.18 -5.20
C ALA A 451 20.61 2.24 -6.40
N VAL A 452 21.76 1.62 -6.72
CA VAL A 452 21.87 0.50 -7.65
C VAL A 452 22.34 -0.74 -6.91
N GLN A 453 21.70 -1.87 -7.16
CA GLN A 453 22.10 -3.18 -6.66
C GLN A 453 22.58 -4.06 -7.81
N ILE A 454 23.77 -4.65 -7.69
CA ILE A 454 24.30 -5.65 -8.61
C ILE A 454 24.39 -6.98 -7.86
N PHE A 455 23.63 -7.98 -8.33
CA PHE A 455 23.64 -9.32 -7.79
C PHE A 455 24.42 -10.26 -8.70
N ARG A 456 25.16 -11.20 -8.10
CA ARG A 456 25.67 -12.37 -8.84
C ARG A 456 24.51 -13.34 -9.08
N GLY A 457 24.31 -13.74 -10.32
CA GLY A 457 23.23 -14.63 -10.73
C GLY A 457 22.07 -13.88 -11.38
N ILE A 458 21.22 -14.63 -12.05
CA ILE A 458 20.01 -14.12 -12.69
C ILE A 458 18.81 -14.40 -11.79
N PHE A 459 18.22 -13.34 -11.25
CA PHE A 459 17.04 -13.38 -10.40
C PHE A 459 15.83 -12.89 -11.20
N SER A 460 14.68 -13.52 -11.00
CA SER A 460 13.46 -13.09 -11.69
C SER A 460 13.05 -11.67 -11.29
N ALA A 461 12.40 -10.93 -12.19
CA ALA A 461 11.85 -9.61 -11.87
C ALA A 461 10.86 -9.69 -10.69
N ARG A 462 10.07 -10.77 -10.60
CA ARG A 462 9.16 -11.07 -9.48
C ARG A 462 9.89 -11.17 -8.14
N GLU A 463 11.11 -11.69 -8.12
CA GLU A 463 11.90 -11.74 -6.89
C GLU A 463 12.49 -10.38 -6.55
N ILE A 464 13.02 -9.66 -7.53
CA ILE A 464 13.72 -8.39 -7.30
C ILE A 464 12.75 -7.24 -6.94
N GLU A 465 11.50 -7.30 -7.40
CA GLU A 465 10.47 -6.33 -7.02
C GLU A 465 9.95 -6.51 -5.60
N MET A 466 10.20 -7.67 -4.96
CA MET A 466 9.88 -7.85 -3.55
C MET A 466 10.94 -7.13 -2.69
N PRO A 467 10.53 -6.21 -1.79
CA PRO A 467 11.43 -5.56 -0.86
C PRO A 467 12.24 -6.56 -0.04
N SER A 468 13.56 -6.38 0.00
CA SER A 468 14.42 -7.14 0.90
C SER A 468 14.18 -6.68 2.34
N ARG A 469 14.08 -7.61 3.29
CA ARG A 469 13.86 -7.30 4.72
C ARG A 469 15.09 -6.69 5.41
N THR A 470 15.43 -5.45 5.06
CA THR A 470 16.47 -4.64 5.72
C THR A 470 15.93 -3.86 6.92
N PHE A 471 14.61 -3.85 7.09
CA PHE A 471 13.85 -3.17 8.13
C PHE A 471 13.22 -4.20 9.09
N LEU A 472 12.82 -3.72 10.27
CA LEU A 472 12.18 -4.50 11.32
C LEU A 472 10.70 -4.11 11.44
N ASN A 473 9.86 -5.03 11.91
CA ASN A 473 8.45 -4.76 12.19
C ASN A 473 8.26 -3.66 13.26
N TRP A 474 7.17 -2.90 13.13
CA TRP A 474 6.70 -1.99 14.19
C TRP A 474 6.49 -2.72 15.52
N TYR A 475 5.82 -3.87 15.46
CA TYR A 475 5.69 -4.77 16.59
C TYR A 475 6.90 -5.68 16.65
N ARG A 476 7.84 -5.40 17.57
CA ARG A 476 9.16 -6.06 17.65
C ARG A 476 9.12 -7.59 17.73
N ARG A 477 8.03 -8.16 18.26
CA ARG A 477 7.83 -9.63 18.38
C ARG A 477 7.11 -10.25 17.18
N ALA A 478 6.60 -9.45 16.26
CA ALA A 478 5.89 -9.93 15.09
C ALA A 478 6.89 -10.39 14.02
N ASP A 479 6.51 -11.43 13.28
CA ASP A 479 7.31 -11.97 12.19
C ASP A 479 7.00 -11.28 10.84
N TYR A 480 7.60 -11.77 9.78
CA TYR A 480 7.49 -11.18 8.44
C TYR A 480 6.07 -11.24 7.82
N THR A 481 5.15 -11.99 8.40
CA THR A 481 3.74 -12.03 7.95
C THR A 481 2.96 -10.81 8.43
N ALA A 482 3.51 -10.03 9.37
CA ALA A 482 2.91 -8.82 9.89
C ALA A 482 3.15 -7.57 9.02
N TYR A 483 3.75 -7.69 7.84
CA TYR A 483 3.81 -6.61 6.85
C TYR A 483 2.55 -6.62 5.97
N ALA A 484 2.08 -5.45 5.57
CA ALA A 484 0.91 -5.32 4.68
C ALA A 484 1.22 -5.64 3.19
N PHE A 485 2.38 -6.24 2.92
CA PHE A 485 2.90 -6.56 1.60
C PHE A 485 3.93 -7.71 1.69
N ASN A 486 4.20 -8.34 0.55
CA ASN A 486 5.19 -9.41 0.47
C ASN A 486 6.61 -8.87 0.58
N THR A 487 7.45 -9.58 1.33
CA THR A 487 8.87 -9.26 1.48
C THR A 487 9.72 -10.49 1.20
N ARG A 488 10.98 -10.28 0.83
CA ARG A 488 11.95 -11.37 0.68
C ARG A 488 13.03 -11.30 1.77
N PRO A 489 13.54 -12.44 2.26
CA PRO A 489 14.68 -12.44 3.19
C PRO A 489 15.90 -11.76 2.57
N VAL A 490 16.71 -11.13 3.41
CA VAL A 490 18.10 -10.82 3.05
C VAL A 490 18.81 -12.16 2.80
N SER A 491 19.43 -12.32 1.63
CA SER A 491 20.08 -13.58 1.29
C SER A 491 21.19 -13.90 2.28
N ARG A 492 21.18 -15.14 2.79
CA ARG A 492 22.22 -15.69 3.65
C ARG A 492 23.39 -16.28 2.87
N HIS A 493 23.21 -16.54 1.57
CA HIS A 493 24.24 -17.14 0.75
C HIS A 493 25.32 -16.09 0.41
N PRO A 494 26.60 -16.31 0.75
CA PRO A 494 27.68 -15.33 0.57
C PRO A 494 27.73 -14.70 -0.83
N CYS A 495 27.60 -15.53 -1.87
CA CYS A 495 27.61 -15.07 -3.25
C CYS A 495 26.43 -14.20 -3.69
N GLN A 496 25.27 -14.36 -3.05
CA GLN A 496 24.03 -13.68 -3.42
C GLN A 496 23.85 -12.34 -2.71
N LYS A 497 24.75 -11.97 -1.78
CA LYS A 497 24.78 -10.63 -1.20
C LYS A 497 24.99 -9.60 -2.32
N PRO A 498 24.08 -8.62 -2.48
CA PRO A 498 24.22 -7.60 -3.53
C PRO A 498 25.36 -6.64 -3.24
N PHE A 499 26.02 -6.19 -4.30
CA PHE A 499 26.84 -5.00 -4.27
C PHE A 499 25.94 -3.78 -4.40
N VAL A 500 25.97 -2.91 -3.40
CA VAL A 500 25.12 -1.72 -3.32
C VAL A 500 25.95 -0.49 -3.69
N PHE A 501 25.40 0.36 -4.55
CA PHE A 501 25.98 1.62 -4.97
C PHE A 501 24.98 2.74 -4.65
N TYR A 502 25.36 3.72 -3.83
CA TYR A 502 24.48 4.84 -3.49
C TYR A 502 24.73 6.02 -4.43
N MET A 503 23.68 6.76 -4.73
CA MET A 503 23.76 7.98 -5.54
C MET A 503 24.65 9.00 -4.84
N THR A 504 25.63 9.55 -5.57
CA THR A 504 26.54 10.60 -5.07
C THR A 504 26.34 11.93 -5.77
N SER A 505 25.92 11.93 -7.03
CA SER A 505 25.58 13.16 -7.75
C SER A 505 24.64 12.89 -8.90
N THR A 506 23.81 13.87 -9.25
CA THR A 506 23.01 13.87 -10.48
C THR A 506 23.12 15.22 -11.16
N ARG A 507 23.25 15.22 -12.49
CA ARG A 507 23.32 16.42 -13.33
C ARG A 507 22.57 16.22 -14.63
N VAL A 508 22.24 17.30 -15.32
CA VAL A 508 21.75 17.26 -16.69
C VAL A 508 22.93 17.31 -17.65
N HIS A 509 22.95 16.43 -18.65
CA HIS A 509 23.94 16.46 -19.70
C HIS A 509 23.67 17.65 -20.63
N PRO A 510 24.64 18.54 -20.90
CA PRO A 510 24.41 19.79 -21.63
C PRO A 510 23.84 19.58 -23.04
N VAL A 511 24.36 18.57 -23.76
CA VAL A 511 23.99 18.34 -25.16
C VAL A 511 22.73 17.49 -25.32
N THR A 512 22.63 16.35 -24.62
CA THR A 512 21.55 15.38 -24.81
C THR A 512 20.32 15.65 -23.96
N ASN A 513 20.40 16.63 -23.04
CA ASN A 513 19.36 16.93 -22.05
C ASN A 513 18.90 15.70 -21.23
N MET A 514 19.79 14.72 -21.07
CA MET A 514 19.55 13.53 -20.24
C MET A 514 20.04 13.80 -18.83
N THR A 515 19.35 13.27 -17.83
CA THR A 515 19.93 13.14 -16.49
C THR A 515 21.05 12.09 -16.51
N VAL A 516 22.15 12.44 -15.86
CA VAL A 516 23.31 11.56 -15.64
C VAL A 516 23.53 11.50 -14.13
N SER A 517 23.26 10.34 -13.56
CA SER A 517 23.42 10.07 -12.13
C SER A 517 24.64 9.18 -11.91
N ARG A 518 25.52 9.57 -10.98
CA ARG A 518 26.67 8.78 -10.53
C ARG A 518 26.34 8.10 -9.21
N TYR A 519 26.68 6.82 -9.10
CA TYR A 519 26.52 6.00 -7.92
C TYR A 519 27.86 5.36 -7.57
N GLU A 520 28.23 5.37 -6.29
CA GLU A 520 29.51 4.84 -5.81
C GLU A 520 29.28 3.68 -4.86
N ILE A 521 30.21 2.72 -4.91
CA ILE A 521 30.11 1.49 -4.12
C ILE A 521 30.07 1.79 -2.62
N HIS A 522 29.08 1.22 -1.94
CA HIS A 522 29.07 1.19 -0.49
C HIS A 522 30.11 0.18 -0.02
N ARG A 523 31.21 0.68 0.55
CA ARG A 523 32.38 -0.11 0.95
C ARG A 523 32.11 -0.95 2.20
N VAL A 524 31.30 -1.99 2.05
CA VAL A 524 31.05 -3.01 3.08
C VAL A 524 31.78 -4.29 2.68
N ALA A 525 32.36 -4.98 3.68
CA ALA A 525 32.98 -6.28 3.47
C ALA A 525 31.98 -7.24 2.79
N HIS A 526 32.39 -7.77 1.64
CA HIS A 526 31.64 -8.81 0.95
C HIS A 526 32.26 -10.16 1.35
N PRO A 527 31.44 -11.13 1.77
CA PRO A 527 31.95 -12.44 2.12
C PRO A 527 32.53 -13.12 0.88
N GLU A 528 33.48 -14.02 1.09
CA GLU A 528 34.07 -14.78 0.01
C GLU A 528 33.00 -15.58 -0.75
N CYS A 529 33.09 -15.55 -2.07
CA CYS A 529 32.18 -16.25 -2.94
C CYS A 529 32.94 -17.29 -3.78
N ARG A 530 32.53 -18.56 -3.66
CA ARG A 530 33.14 -19.69 -4.38
C ARG A 530 32.54 -19.96 -5.76
N TRP A 531 31.53 -19.19 -6.19
CA TRP A 531 30.94 -19.36 -7.51
C TRP A 531 31.94 -18.94 -8.60
N LYS A 532 32.16 -19.83 -9.57
CA LYS A 532 33.00 -19.57 -10.74
C LYS A 532 32.26 -18.67 -11.73
N MET A 533 32.20 -17.38 -11.43
CA MET A 533 31.54 -16.39 -12.28
C MET A 533 32.18 -15.00 -12.15
N ALA A 534 31.84 -14.11 -13.08
CA ALA A 534 32.31 -12.73 -13.04
C ALA A 534 31.95 -12.07 -11.71
N ASN A 535 32.93 -11.44 -11.07
CA ASN A 535 32.77 -10.80 -9.77
C ASN A 535 32.53 -9.28 -9.95
N PRO A 536 31.42 -8.71 -9.45
CA PRO A 536 31.18 -7.27 -9.50
C PRO A 536 32.10 -6.41 -8.62
N SER A 537 32.99 -7.00 -7.81
CA SER A 537 33.86 -6.28 -6.86
C SER A 537 34.81 -5.25 -7.49
N ASP A 538 35.08 -5.40 -8.79
CA ASP A 538 35.90 -4.46 -9.55
C ASP A 538 35.12 -3.21 -9.98
N ILE A 539 33.78 -3.25 -9.97
CA ILE A 539 32.95 -2.07 -10.20
C ILE A 539 33.03 -1.15 -8.98
N LYS A 540 33.50 0.08 -9.20
CA LYS A 540 33.54 1.15 -8.18
C LYS A 540 32.44 2.17 -8.38
N THR A 541 32.04 2.36 -9.64
CA THR A 541 31.11 3.40 -10.04
C THR A 541 30.05 2.84 -10.98
N VAL A 542 28.81 3.29 -10.83
CA VAL A 542 27.74 3.08 -11.80
C VAL A 542 27.28 4.44 -12.31
N ILE A 543 27.14 4.59 -13.62
CA ILE A 543 26.57 5.78 -14.25
C ILE A 543 25.24 5.39 -14.88
N VAL A 544 24.17 6.09 -14.49
CA VAL A 544 22.83 5.89 -15.04
C VAL A 544 22.45 7.08 -15.89
N TYR A 545 22.17 6.82 -17.17
CA TYR A 545 21.62 7.78 -18.13
C TYR A 545 20.10 7.61 -18.21
N LYS A 546 19.36 8.68 -17.95
CA LYS A 546 17.89 8.67 -18.01
C LYS A 546 17.36 9.96 -18.61
N LYS A 547 16.43 9.88 -19.56
CA LYS A 547 15.70 11.06 -20.03
C LYS A 547 14.66 11.47 -18.98
N PRO A 548 14.60 12.75 -18.54
CA PRO A 548 13.50 13.23 -17.71
C PRO A 548 12.15 12.94 -18.35
N ASP A 549 11.16 12.55 -17.54
CA ASP A 549 9.80 12.31 -18.03
C ASP A 549 8.75 12.82 -17.02
N PRO A 550 8.44 14.12 -17.03
CA PRO A 550 7.47 14.73 -16.11
C PRO A 550 6.05 14.15 -16.23
N HIS A 551 5.74 13.51 -17.36
CA HIS A 551 4.46 12.92 -17.72
C HIS A 551 4.45 11.40 -17.55
N LEU A 552 5.39 10.84 -16.77
CA LEU A 552 5.46 9.39 -16.49
C LEU A 552 4.13 8.84 -16.00
N TRP A 553 3.46 9.58 -15.13
CA TRP A 553 2.24 9.17 -14.43
C TRP A 553 0.93 9.59 -15.11
N ASP A 554 1.02 10.21 -16.29
CA ASP A 554 -0.14 10.51 -17.13
C ASP A 554 -0.55 9.27 -17.96
N ARG A 555 0.29 8.23 -17.94
CA ARG A 555 0.07 6.94 -18.59
C ARG A 555 -0.22 5.85 -17.55
N SER A 556 -0.72 4.71 -18.01
CA SER A 556 -0.87 3.51 -17.18
C SER A 556 0.46 3.17 -16.48
N PRO A 557 0.45 2.91 -15.16
CA PRO A 557 1.67 2.62 -14.40
C PRO A 557 2.46 1.46 -15.00
N ARG A 558 3.71 1.72 -15.37
CA ARG A 558 4.67 0.71 -15.86
C ARG A 558 6.09 1.16 -15.51
N ARG A 559 6.92 0.22 -15.05
CA ARG A 559 8.35 0.49 -14.81
C ARG A 559 9.05 0.90 -16.11
N ASN A 560 10.04 1.77 -15.98
CA ASN A 560 10.98 2.02 -17.06
C ASN A 560 11.88 0.78 -17.27
N CYS A 561 12.33 0.60 -18.51
CA CYS A 561 13.23 -0.48 -18.87
C CYS A 561 14.69 -0.05 -18.70
N CYS A 562 15.47 -0.89 -18.04
CA CYS A 562 16.90 -0.72 -17.86
C CYS A 562 17.68 -1.50 -18.92
N ARG A 563 18.83 -0.99 -19.36
CA ARG A 563 19.78 -1.70 -20.23
C ARG A 563 21.21 -1.42 -19.80
N VAL A 564 22.01 -2.48 -19.62
CA VAL A 564 23.45 -2.35 -19.42
C VAL A 564 24.09 -1.97 -20.75
N LYS A 565 24.81 -0.84 -20.79
CA LYS A 565 25.43 -0.31 -22.00
C LYS A 565 26.86 -0.78 -22.16
N SER A 566 27.70 -0.47 -21.19
CA SER A 566 29.13 -0.76 -21.27
C SER A 566 29.73 -0.93 -19.87
N LYS A 567 30.90 -1.56 -19.81
CA LYS A 567 31.76 -1.59 -18.62
C LYS A 567 33.15 -1.12 -19.04
N LYS A 568 33.62 0.00 -18.49
CA LYS A 568 34.93 0.61 -18.79
C LYS A 568 35.56 1.14 -17.51
N ASN A 569 36.85 0.93 -17.29
CA ASN A 569 37.61 1.49 -16.16
C ASN A 569 36.86 1.42 -14.81
N ASN A 570 36.47 0.21 -14.38
CA ASN A 570 35.74 -0.03 -13.12
C ASN A 570 34.37 0.67 -13.02
N THR A 571 33.85 1.17 -14.14
CA THR A 571 32.57 1.87 -14.24
C THR A 571 31.58 1.06 -15.06
N LEU A 572 30.36 0.88 -14.55
CA LEU A 572 29.25 0.27 -15.27
C LEU A 572 28.30 1.38 -15.76
N GLU A 573 28.04 1.42 -17.06
CA GLU A 573 27.10 2.37 -17.66
C GLU A 573 25.76 1.70 -17.93
N ILE A 574 24.68 2.37 -17.52
CA ILE A 574 23.31 1.87 -17.61
C ILE A 574 22.44 2.95 -18.23
N SER A 575 21.53 2.56 -19.13
CA SER A 575 20.45 3.44 -19.58
C SER A 575 19.11 3.02 -18.99
N VAL A 576 18.34 3.96 -18.48
CA VAL A 576 16.94 3.79 -18.06
C VAL A 576 16.05 4.66 -18.94
N ALA A 577 15.04 4.07 -19.57
CA ALA A 577 14.12 4.77 -20.45
C ALA A 577 12.76 4.08 -20.46
N VAL A 578 11.75 4.73 -21.05
CA VAL A 578 10.47 4.10 -21.37
C VAL A 578 10.74 2.80 -22.15
N CYS A 579 10.02 1.74 -21.80
CA CYS A 579 10.15 0.46 -22.48
C CYS A 579 9.76 0.60 -23.96
N LYS A 580 10.52 -0.04 -24.83
CA LYS A 580 10.16 -0.17 -26.25
C LYS A 580 8.93 -1.06 -26.38
N GLU A 581 8.27 -0.95 -27.53
CA GLU A 581 7.21 -1.88 -27.91
C GLU A 581 7.72 -3.33 -27.84
N GLY A 582 6.93 -4.21 -27.23
CA GLY A 582 7.29 -5.61 -27.00
C GLY A 582 8.41 -5.87 -25.98
N GLU A 583 9.03 -4.84 -25.39
CA GLU A 583 10.16 -5.05 -24.48
C GLU A 583 9.72 -5.62 -23.13
N VAL A 584 10.32 -6.75 -22.77
CA VAL A 584 10.09 -7.47 -21.52
C VAL A 584 11.40 -7.66 -20.76
N VAL A 585 11.30 -7.75 -19.42
CA VAL A 585 12.42 -8.14 -18.55
C VAL A 585 12.37 -9.65 -18.38
N GLU A 586 12.93 -10.37 -19.34
CA GLU A 586 12.97 -11.83 -19.34
C GLU A 586 14.30 -12.38 -18.81
N VAL A 587 14.18 -13.43 -17.99
CA VAL A 587 15.31 -14.30 -17.65
C VAL A 587 15.54 -15.20 -18.86
N VAL A 588 16.73 -15.11 -19.46
CA VAL A 588 17.14 -15.98 -20.58
C VAL A 588 18.21 -16.94 -20.11
#